data_AF-A0A1Y1R9J2-F1
#
_entry.id   AF-A0A1Y1R9J2-F1
#
_cell.length_a   1.000
_cell.length_b   1.000
_cell.length_c   1.000
_cell.angle_alpha   90.00
_cell.angle_beta   90.00
_cell.angle_gamma   90.00
#
_symmetry.space_group_name_H-M   'P 1'
#
loop_
_entity.id
_entity.type
_entity.pdbx_description
1 polymer ?
#
loop_
_entity_poly.entity_id
_entity_poly.type
_entity_poly.pdbx_seq_one_letter_code
_entity_poly.pdbx_strand_id
1 'polypeptide(L)'
;MAKKTYLEKLHPAKNLPKIVELDEKGQKRFGGRHMVIPKPPEICEIMKKIPKGRLITTEKIRKLIARKYHVDTTCPLTTGIFINICAHASIETGEEIPYWRTLKRDGALNPKFPNAPEEQIALLESEGFTIIQRGRKKISYFVKEYEKYLVSGI
;
A
#
# COMPACT_ATOMS: atom_id res chain seq x y z
N MET A 1 -19.66 0.82 -22.01
CA MET A 1 -19.36 1.74 -20.88
C MET A 1 -17.87 2.02 -20.89
N ALA A 2 -17.45 3.29 -20.85
CA ALA A 2 -16.03 3.64 -20.74
C ALA A 2 -15.46 3.10 -19.42
N LYS A 3 -14.27 2.51 -19.47
CA LYS A 3 -13.58 2.02 -18.27
C LYS A 3 -13.18 3.24 -17.44
N LYS A 4 -13.59 3.28 -16.16
CA LYS A 4 -13.19 4.38 -15.27
C LYS A 4 -11.67 4.52 -15.20
N THR A 5 -11.20 5.76 -15.19
CA THR A 5 -9.79 6.10 -14.99
C THR A 5 -9.36 5.78 -13.55
N TYR A 6 -8.07 5.73 -13.25
CA TYR A 6 -7.58 5.51 -11.89
C TYR A 6 -7.84 6.73 -10.99
N LEU A 7 -7.77 7.94 -11.52
CA LEU A 7 -8.19 9.15 -10.81
C LEU A 7 -9.66 9.07 -10.38
N GLU A 8 -10.56 8.65 -11.27
CA GLU A 8 -11.98 8.47 -10.93
C GLU A 8 -12.19 7.39 -9.85
N LYS A 9 -11.32 6.37 -9.81
CA LYS A 9 -11.34 5.31 -8.78
C LYS A 9 -10.80 5.77 -7.43
N LEU A 10 -10.18 6.94 -7.32
CA LEU A 10 -9.81 7.54 -6.03
C LEU A 10 -11.02 8.11 -5.28
N HIS A 11 -12.13 8.34 -5.98
CA HIS A 11 -13.38 8.82 -5.39
C HIS A 11 -14.54 7.79 -5.53
N PRO A 12 -14.38 6.51 -5.15
CA PRO A 12 -15.21 5.44 -5.68
C PRO A 12 -16.54 5.21 -4.95
N ALA A 13 -16.83 5.85 -3.81
CA ALA A 13 -18.13 5.74 -3.12
C ALA A 13 -18.34 6.84 -2.07
N LYS A 14 -19.59 7.30 -1.88
CA LYS A 14 -19.97 8.26 -0.82
C LYS A 14 -19.87 7.70 0.61
N ASN A 15 -19.77 6.37 0.76
CA ASN A 15 -19.93 5.69 2.06
C ASN A 15 -18.61 5.25 2.72
N LEU A 16 -17.47 5.74 2.24
CA LEU A 16 -16.17 5.52 2.88
C LEU A 16 -15.76 6.79 3.65
N PRO A 17 -14.91 6.69 4.69
CA PRO A 17 -14.50 5.44 5.33
C PRO A 17 -15.71 4.80 6.03
N LYS A 18 -15.66 3.49 6.25
CA LYS A 18 -16.72 2.77 6.97
C LYS A 18 -16.12 1.92 8.07
N ILE A 19 -16.59 2.08 9.29
CA ILE A 19 -16.27 1.17 10.40
C ILE A 19 -17.31 0.05 10.40
N VAL A 20 -16.85 -1.19 10.53
CA VAL A 20 -17.68 -2.39 10.63
C VAL A 20 -17.25 -3.21 11.84
N GLU A 21 -18.21 -3.83 12.50
CA GLU A 21 -17.96 -4.85 13.51
C GLU A 21 -17.77 -6.21 12.83
N LEU A 22 -16.77 -6.97 13.27
CA LEU A 22 -16.42 -8.27 12.75
C LEU A 22 -17.15 -9.37 13.53
N ASP A 23 -17.75 -10.31 12.81
CA ASP A 23 -18.21 -11.59 13.35
C ASP A 23 -17.02 -12.47 13.78
N GLU A 24 -17.26 -13.56 14.51
CA GLU A 24 -16.19 -14.43 15.02
C GLU A 24 -15.21 -14.90 13.93
N LYS A 25 -15.74 -15.18 12.75
CA LYS A 25 -14.93 -15.60 11.59
C LYS A 25 -14.04 -14.45 11.09
N GLY A 26 -14.58 -13.24 11.03
CA GLY A 26 -13.85 -12.02 10.71
C GLY A 26 -12.76 -11.72 11.73
N GLN A 27 -13.05 -11.83 13.02
CA GLN A 27 -12.08 -11.60 14.10
C GLN A 27 -10.91 -12.59 14.00
N LYS A 28 -11.18 -13.89 13.78
CA LYS A 28 -10.14 -14.91 13.54
C LYS A 28 -9.28 -14.63 12.31
N ARG A 29 -9.87 -14.05 11.26
CA ARG A 29 -9.19 -13.80 9.98
C ARG A 29 -8.37 -12.51 9.96
N PHE A 30 -8.89 -11.44 10.53
CA PHE A 30 -8.34 -10.09 10.38
C PHE A 30 -7.76 -9.50 11.67
N GLY A 31 -8.11 -10.09 12.81
CA GLY A 31 -7.76 -9.62 14.15
C GLY A 31 -8.62 -8.43 14.60
N GLY A 32 -9.00 -8.41 15.87
CA GLY A 32 -9.78 -7.33 16.47
C GLY A 32 -11.28 -7.40 16.20
N ARG A 33 -12.06 -6.55 16.86
CA ARG A 33 -13.53 -6.52 16.79
C ARG A 33 -14.04 -5.49 15.79
N HIS A 34 -13.39 -4.33 15.70
CA HIS A 34 -13.77 -3.24 14.81
C HIS A 34 -12.75 -3.09 13.68
N MET A 35 -13.26 -2.98 12.46
CA MET A 35 -12.44 -2.80 11.25
C MET A 35 -12.87 -1.57 10.48
N VAL A 36 -11.91 -0.75 10.07
CA VAL A 36 -12.15 0.35 9.12
C VAL A 36 -11.88 -0.08 7.69
N ILE A 37 -12.81 0.24 6.79
CA ILE A 37 -12.64 0.24 5.35
C ILE A 37 -12.21 1.66 4.97
N PRO A 38 -10.94 1.89 4.56
CA PRO A 38 -10.40 3.23 4.35
C PRO A 38 -10.97 3.91 3.10
N LYS A 39 -10.64 5.18 2.90
CA LYS A 39 -10.80 5.85 1.59
C LYS A 39 -9.51 5.72 0.76
N PRO A 40 -9.57 5.67 -0.58
CA PRO A 40 -8.36 5.70 -1.40
C PRO A 40 -7.46 6.92 -1.19
N PRO A 41 -7.97 8.18 -1.12
CA PRO A 41 -7.12 9.36 -0.97
C PRO A 41 -6.31 9.32 0.33
N GLU A 42 -6.86 8.76 1.40
CA GLU A 42 -6.15 8.61 2.67
C GLU A 42 -4.90 7.72 2.55
N ILE A 43 -4.95 6.68 1.71
CA ILE A 43 -3.80 5.85 1.42
C ILE A 43 -2.80 6.60 0.54
N CYS A 44 -3.27 7.32 -0.49
CA CYS A 44 -2.39 8.10 -1.35
C CYS A 44 -1.65 9.17 -0.55
N GLU A 45 -2.31 9.86 0.37
CA GLU A 45 -1.69 10.87 1.25
C GLU A 45 -0.62 10.27 2.17
N ILE A 46 -0.82 9.05 2.69
CA ILE A 46 0.22 8.35 3.45
C ILE A 46 1.41 8.01 2.54
N MET A 47 1.15 7.53 1.31
CA MET A 47 2.20 7.19 0.35
C MET A 47 3.00 8.42 -0.10
N LYS A 48 2.35 9.57 -0.32
CA LYS A 48 3.00 10.84 -0.67
C LYS A 48 3.96 11.34 0.41
N LYS A 49 3.68 11.06 1.68
CA LYS A 49 4.49 11.49 2.82
C LYS A 49 5.79 10.71 3.01
N ILE A 50 6.01 9.62 2.28
CA ILE A 50 7.22 8.81 2.46
C ILE A 50 8.41 9.51 1.81
N PRO A 51 9.42 9.94 2.57
CA PRO A 51 10.56 10.66 2.00
C PRO A 51 11.49 9.72 1.24
N LYS A 52 12.33 10.29 0.37
CA LYS A 52 13.39 9.58 -0.35
C LYS A 52 14.30 8.81 0.63
N GLY A 53 14.66 7.58 0.27
CA GLY A 53 15.51 6.72 1.10
C GLY A 53 14.78 6.10 2.30
N ARG A 54 13.46 6.28 2.41
CA ARG A 54 12.62 5.62 3.41
C ARG A 54 11.54 4.77 2.74
N LEU A 55 11.07 3.77 3.48
CA LEU A 55 10.10 2.79 3.03
C LEU A 55 8.91 2.74 3.98
N ILE A 56 7.78 2.28 3.46
CA ILE A 56 6.61 1.90 4.25
C ILE A 56 6.12 0.52 3.81
N THR A 57 5.49 -0.23 4.72
CA THR A 57 4.80 -1.47 4.36
C THR A 57 3.30 -1.29 4.35
N THR A 58 2.62 -2.14 3.59
CA THR A 58 1.15 -2.27 3.62
C THR A 58 0.63 -2.46 5.05
N GLU A 59 1.37 -3.18 5.90
CA GLU A 59 1.01 -3.37 7.31
C GLU A 59 1.11 -2.07 8.13
N LYS A 60 2.17 -1.28 7.94
CA LYS A 60 2.32 0.01 8.64
C LYS A 60 1.24 1.00 8.21
N ILE A 61 0.86 1.04 6.92
CA ILE A 61 -0.28 1.83 6.42
C ILE A 61 -1.56 1.44 7.17
N ARG A 62 -1.86 0.14 7.25
CA ARG A 62 -3.04 -0.36 7.98
C ARG A 62 -3.01 0.05 9.47
N LYS A 63 -1.87 -0.06 10.13
CA LYS A 63 -1.72 0.36 11.54
C LYS A 63 -1.89 1.87 11.73
N LEU A 64 -1.48 2.69 10.77
CA LEU A 64 -1.70 4.15 10.82
C LEU A 64 -3.18 4.49 10.69
N ILE A 65 -3.85 3.88 9.73
CA ILE A 65 -5.28 4.09 9.49
C ILE A 65 -6.11 3.57 10.69
N ALA A 66 -5.89 2.35 11.16
CA ALA A 66 -6.60 1.79 12.31
C ALA A 66 -6.49 2.70 13.56
N ARG A 67 -5.27 3.19 13.85
CA ARG A 67 -5.03 4.14 14.94
C ARG A 67 -5.80 5.45 14.76
N LYS A 68 -5.83 6.00 13.54
CA LYS A 68 -6.56 7.25 13.24
C LYS A 68 -8.06 7.13 13.51
N TYR A 69 -8.66 5.97 13.26
CA TYR A 69 -10.08 5.73 13.48
C TYR A 69 -10.41 5.10 14.84
N HIS A 70 -9.41 4.90 15.71
CA HIS A 70 -9.57 4.24 17.01
C HIS A 70 -10.25 2.86 16.91
N VAL A 71 -9.85 2.07 15.90
CA VAL A 71 -10.33 0.70 15.68
C VAL A 71 -9.18 -0.31 15.71
N ASP A 72 -9.52 -1.59 15.80
CA ASP A 72 -8.52 -2.65 15.96
C ASP A 72 -7.73 -2.93 14.67
N THR A 73 -8.38 -2.85 13.51
CA THR A 73 -7.74 -3.20 12.23
C THR A 73 -8.27 -2.39 11.05
N THR A 74 -7.52 -2.42 9.95
CA THR A 74 -7.93 -1.86 8.65
C THR A 74 -8.07 -2.99 7.64
N CYS A 75 -9.11 -2.94 6.82
CA CYS A 75 -9.40 -3.95 5.81
C CYS A 75 -8.20 -4.17 4.87
N PRO A 76 -7.56 -5.35 4.89
CA PRO A 76 -6.35 -5.59 4.10
C PRO A 76 -6.62 -5.63 2.60
N LEU A 77 -7.82 -6.09 2.21
CA LEU A 77 -8.21 -6.22 0.80
C LEU A 77 -8.32 -4.85 0.13
N THR A 78 -9.13 -3.95 0.70
CA THR A 78 -9.30 -2.61 0.15
C THR A 78 -8.02 -1.79 0.25
N THR A 79 -7.25 -1.94 1.33
CA THR A 79 -5.94 -1.29 1.43
C THR A 79 -5.03 -1.68 0.26
N GLY A 80 -4.89 -2.97 -0.03
CA GLY A 80 -4.08 -3.43 -1.17
C GLY A 80 -4.62 -2.95 -2.53
N ILE A 81 -5.95 -2.92 -2.72
CA ILE A 81 -6.57 -2.39 -3.94
C ILE A 81 -6.25 -0.90 -4.11
N PHE A 82 -6.40 -0.11 -3.03
CA PHE A 82 -6.22 1.34 -3.07
C PHE A 82 -4.76 1.75 -3.22
N ILE A 83 -3.80 1.01 -2.64
CA ILE A 83 -2.36 1.22 -2.90
C ILE A 83 -2.08 1.08 -4.41
N ASN A 84 -2.65 0.07 -5.08
CA ASN A 84 -2.48 -0.06 -6.53
C ASN A 84 -3.18 1.07 -7.28
N ILE A 85 -4.38 1.50 -6.88
CA ILE A 85 -5.04 2.63 -7.52
C ILE A 85 -4.20 3.91 -7.39
N CYS A 86 -3.62 4.20 -6.22
CA CYS A 86 -2.72 5.34 -6.05
C CYS A 86 -1.50 5.26 -6.98
N ALA A 87 -0.88 4.08 -7.08
CA ALA A 87 0.29 3.89 -7.96
C ALA A 87 -0.05 4.16 -9.44
N HIS A 88 -1.15 3.60 -9.95
CA HIS A 88 -1.58 3.83 -11.33
C HIS A 88 -2.11 5.24 -11.57
N ALA A 89 -2.76 5.86 -10.58
CA ALA A 89 -3.22 7.25 -10.67
C ALA A 89 -2.03 8.23 -10.78
N SER A 90 -0.90 7.93 -10.12
CA SER A 90 0.31 8.74 -10.24
C SER A 90 0.83 8.80 -11.68
N ILE A 91 0.89 7.64 -12.36
CA ILE A 91 1.30 7.56 -13.76
C ILE A 91 0.27 8.21 -14.68
N GLU A 92 -1.02 8.02 -14.42
CA GLU A 92 -2.12 8.57 -15.25
C GLU A 92 -2.17 10.10 -15.21
N THR A 93 -1.90 10.70 -14.04
CA THR A 93 -2.07 12.15 -13.82
C THR A 93 -0.77 12.93 -13.90
N GLY A 94 0.38 12.26 -13.77
CA GLY A 94 1.68 12.92 -13.60
C GLY A 94 1.89 13.51 -12.19
N GLU A 95 0.91 13.41 -11.29
CA GLU A 95 1.10 13.78 -9.89
C GLU A 95 1.95 12.72 -9.19
N GLU A 96 3.09 13.12 -8.62
CA GLU A 96 4.01 12.18 -7.99
C GLU A 96 3.43 11.59 -6.70
N ILE A 97 3.21 10.28 -6.71
CA ILE A 97 3.00 9.45 -5.53
C ILE A 97 4.15 8.44 -5.55
N PRO A 98 5.08 8.45 -4.58
CA PRO A 98 6.27 7.60 -4.59
C PRO A 98 5.92 6.15 -4.22
N TYR A 99 5.10 5.53 -5.06
CA TYR A 99 4.48 4.23 -4.81
C TYR A 99 5.52 3.12 -4.66
N TRP A 100 6.68 3.26 -5.32
CA TRP A 100 7.78 2.31 -5.25
C TRP A 100 8.31 2.14 -3.82
N ARG A 101 8.20 3.17 -2.96
CA ARG A 101 8.58 3.13 -1.53
C ARG A 101 7.60 2.33 -0.67
N THR A 102 6.45 1.92 -1.22
CA THR A 102 5.47 1.07 -0.53
C THR A 102 5.70 -0.40 -0.84
N LEU A 103 6.13 -1.14 0.18
CA LEU A 103 6.35 -2.57 0.12
C LEU A 103 5.12 -3.35 0.61
N LYS A 104 5.04 -4.61 0.19
CA LYS A 104 4.12 -5.59 0.76
C LYS A 104 4.66 -6.06 2.13
N ARG A 105 4.21 -7.22 2.58
CA ARG A 105 4.72 -7.87 3.79
C ARG A 105 6.17 -8.32 3.57
N ASP A 106 6.95 -8.31 4.65
CA ASP A 106 8.31 -8.87 4.71
C ASP A 106 9.28 -8.27 3.66
N GLY A 107 9.05 -7.01 3.27
CA GLY A 107 9.92 -6.29 2.33
C GLY A 107 9.70 -6.62 0.85
N ALA A 108 8.66 -7.40 0.52
CA ALA A 108 8.39 -7.79 -0.87
C ALA A 108 7.91 -6.62 -1.73
N LEU A 109 8.36 -6.60 -2.99
CA LEU A 109 7.85 -5.70 -4.02
C LEU A 109 6.42 -6.08 -4.44
N ASN A 110 5.70 -5.14 -5.04
CA ASN A 110 4.31 -5.34 -5.43
C ASN A 110 4.18 -5.62 -6.94
N PRO A 111 3.83 -6.86 -7.36
CA PRO A 111 3.73 -7.22 -8.78
C PRO A 111 2.52 -6.60 -9.51
N LYS A 112 1.72 -5.78 -8.82
CA LYS A 112 0.57 -5.07 -9.39
C LYS A 112 0.82 -3.58 -9.63
N PHE A 113 2.03 -3.11 -9.32
CA PHE A 113 2.42 -1.74 -9.62
C PHE A 113 2.58 -1.50 -11.13
N PRO A 114 2.56 -0.23 -11.56
CA PRO A 114 2.91 0.13 -12.93
C PRO A 114 4.25 -0.48 -13.34
N ASN A 115 4.28 -1.07 -14.54
CA ASN A 115 5.44 -1.73 -15.17
C ASN A 115 6.25 -2.60 -14.20
N ALA A 116 5.55 -3.34 -13.34
CA ALA A 116 6.18 -4.18 -12.33
C ALA A 116 6.68 -5.51 -12.91
N PRO A 117 7.81 -6.02 -12.40
CA PRO A 117 8.60 -5.49 -11.29
C PRO A 117 9.66 -4.43 -11.67
N GLU A 118 9.95 -4.25 -12.96
CA GLU A 118 11.15 -3.55 -13.46
C GLU A 118 11.20 -2.09 -13.00
N GLU A 119 10.10 -1.35 -13.14
CA GLU A 119 10.06 0.07 -12.78
C GLU A 119 10.21 0.27 -11.26
N GLN A 120 9.54 -0.55 -10.45
CA GLN A 120 9.69 -0.46 -9.00
C GLN A 120 11.13 -0.75 -8.57
N ILE A 121 11.79 -1.73 -9.20
CA ILE A 121 13.19 -2.06 -8.93
C ILE A 121 14.09 -0.87 -9.27
N ALA A 122 13.99 -0.34 -10.49
CA ALA A 122 14.83 0.77 -10.94
C ALA A 122 14.70 2.01 -10.04
N LEU A 123 13.47 2.36 -9.66
CA LEU A 123 13.20 3.49 -8.77
C LEU A 123 13.78 3.26 -7.36
N LEU A 124 13.63 2.06 -6.81
CA LEU A 124 14.22 1.71 -5.51
C LEU A 124 15.76 1.72 -5.56
N GLU A 125 16.37 1.17 -6.61
CA GLU A 125 17.83 1.16 -6.79
C GLU A 125 18.38 2.57 -6.98
N SER A 126 17.65 3.46 -7.66
CA SER A 126 18.01 4.89 -7.79
C SER A 126 18.03 5.65 -6.45
N GLU A 127 17.35 5.12 -5.43
CA GLU A 127 17.36 5.62 -4.06
C GLU A 127 18.39 4.92 -3.16
N GLY A 128 19.18 4.00 -3.71
CA GLY A 128 20.23 3.28 -3.01
C GLY A 128 19.77 1.99 -2.32
N PHE A 129 18.56 1.51 -2.58
CA PHE A 129 18.11 0.24 -2.03
C PHE A 129 18.68 -0.94 -2.83
N THR A 130 19.12 -1.99 -2.12
CA THR A 130 19.52 -3.24 -2.75
C THR A 130 18.32 -4.17 -2.90
N ILE A 131 18.02 -4.61 -4.13
CA ILE A 131 16.98 -5.59 -4.39
C ILE A 131 17.57 -7.00 -4.40
N ILE A 132 16.89 -7.93 -3.72
CA ILE A 132 17.21 -9.35 -3.73
C ILE A 132 16.09 -10.15 -4.39
N GLN A 133 16.48 -11.14 -5.16
CA GLN A 133 15.59 -12.10 -5.79
C GLN A 133 15.46 -13.36 -4.92
N ARG A 134 14.24 -13.88 -4.77
CA ARG A 134 13.98 -15.20 -4.19
C ARG A 134 13.08 -16.03 -5.10
N GLY A 135 13.32 -17.34 -5.11
CA GLY A 135 12.57 -18.30 -5.92
C GLY A 135 13.20 -18.55 -7.30
N ARG A 136 13.00 -19.77 -7.82
CA ARG A 136 13.48 -20.19 -9.15
C ARG A 136 12.39 -20.18 -10.22
N LYS A 137 11.22 -20.76 -9.93
CA LYS A 137 10.06 -20.80 -10.85
C LYS A 137 9.06 -19.66 -10.64
N LYS A 138 8.86 -19.25 -9.38
CA LYS A 138 8.01 -18.10 -9.02
C LYS A 138 8.90 -17.06 -8.37
N ILE A 139 9.48 -16.22 -9.23
CA ILE A 139 10.42 -15.18 -8.84
C ILE A 139 9.68 -14.10 -8.05
N SER A 140 10.28 -13.65 -6.95
CA SER A 140 9.79 -12.52 -6.17
C SER A 140 10.97 -11.67 -5.72
N TYR A 141 10.76 -10.35 -5.69
CA TYR A 141 11.78 -9.36 -5.37
C TYR A 141 11.50 -8.74 -4.01
N PHE A 142 12.57 -8.44 -3.27
CA PHE A 142 12.49 -7.89 -1.93
C PHE A 142 13.57 -6.81 -1.77
N VAL A 143 13.31 -5.80 -0.95
CA VAL A 143 14.36 -4.89 -0.50
C VAL A 143 15.17 -5.57 0.61
N LYS A 144 16.49 -5.63 0.46
CA LYS A 144 17.41 -6.17 1.48
C LYS A 144 17.37 -5.29 2.73
N GLU A 145 17.20 -5.92 3.91
CA GLU A 145 17.21 -5.23 5.21
C GLU A 145 16.24 -4.04 5.27
N TYR A 146 15.08 -4.18 4.62
CA TYR A 146 14.08 -3.13 4.45
C TYR A 146 13.65 -2.48 5.77
N GLU A 147 13.71 -3.24 6.87
CA GLU A 147 13.35 -2.81 8.22
C GLU A 147 14.15 -1.58 8.67
N LYS A 148 15.43 -1.48 8.28
CA LYS A 148 16.30 -0.33 8.61
C LYS A 148 15.80 0.98 8.00
N TYR A 149 15.07 0.87 6.90
CA TYR A 149 14.58 2.01 6.12
C TYR A 149 13.11 2.34 6.41
N LEU A 150 12.42 1.55 7.24
CA LEU A 150 11.01 1.79 7.56
C LEU A 150 10.84 3.09 8.35
N VAL A 151 10.02 3.98 7.85
CA VAL A 151 9.55 5.17 8.58
C VAL A 151 9.10 4.85 10.02
N SER A 152 9.68 5.55 10.99
CA SER A 152 9.37 5.40 12.41
C SER A 152 8.04 6.08 12.77
N GLY A 153 7.79 7.28 12.24
CA GLY A 153 6.53 8.05 12.35
C GLY A 153 6.14 8.75 11.05
N ILE A 154 4.83 8.94 10.85
CA ILE A 154 4.15 9.67 9.75
C ILE A 154 2.90 10.33 10.35
#